data_AF-A0AAV2TIP7-F1
#
_entry.id   AF-A0AAV2TIP7-F1
#
_cell.length_a   1.000
_cell.length_b   1.000
_cell.length_c   1.000
_cell.angle_alpha   90.00
_cell.angle_beta   90.00
_cell.angle_gamma   90.00
#
_symmetry.space_group_name_H-M   'P 1'
#
loop_
_entity.id
_entity.type
_entity.pdbx_description
1 polymer ?
#
loop_
_entity_poly.entity_id
_entity_poly.type
_entity_poly.pdbx_seq_one_letter_code
_entity_poly.pdbx_strand_id
1 'polypeptide(L)'
;MALTSGELSCLVEELLPHIDTREHMTESGRAAYGLLFSTYPEFIQLFPRMQGLTVDNVMQSEGIKYHGRVLVDSLKTVLLTATNEVELRRQIDELIDMHHSRISREQCLAGESVFIRFFNEVLKKEQNQLSMEKFLRYVFPAMAKGL
;
A
#
# COMPACT_ATOMS: atom_id res chain seq x y z
N MET A 1 15.53 -3.41 -11.69
CA MET A 1 15.48 -2.79 -10.34
C MET A 1 14.43 -1.68 -10.31
N ALA A 2 13.55 -1.67 -9.31
CA ALA A 2 12.45 -0.70 -9.24
C ALA A 2 12.90 0.69 -8.77
N LEU A 3 13.88 0.74 -7.85
CA LEU A 3 14.52 1.97 -7.36
C LEU A 3 16.04 1.83 -7.29
N THR A 4 16.73 2.97 -7.32
CA THR A 4 18.14 3.09 -6.92
C THR A 4 18.26 3.21 -5.39
N SER A 5 19.44 2.94 -4.83
CA SER A 5 19.68 3.08 -3.39
C SER A 5 19.50 4.51 -2.87
N GLY A 6 19.79 5.51 -3.71
CA GLY A 6 19.56 6.92 -3.37
C GLY A 6 18.08 7.26 -3.30
N GLU A 7 17.30 6.84 -4.29
CA GLU A 7 15.83 7.01 -4.31
C GLU A 7 15.20 6.33 -3.07
N LEU A 8 15.59 5.09 -2.78
CA LEU A 8 15.08 4.35 -1.62
C LEU A 8 15.42 5.07 -0.31
N SER A 9 16.66 5.51 -0.12
CA SER A 9 17.09 6.17 1.11
C SER A 9 16.31 7.47 1.34
N CYS A 10 16.12 8.29 0.29
CA CYS A 10 15.37 9.53 0.38
C CYS A 10 13.89 9.30 0.69
N LEU A 11 13.29 8.24 0.12
CA LEU A 11 11.91 7.85 0.40
C LEU A 11 11.73 7.39 1.85
N VAL A 12 12.61 6.50 2.32
CA VAL A 12 12.55 5.97 3.68
C VAL A 12 12.74 7.09 4.72
N GLU A 13 13.67 8.01 4.47
CA GLU A 13 13.89 9.16 5.35
C GLU A 13 12.62 10.02 5.49
N GLU A 14 11.94 10.33 4.37
CA GLU A 14 10.72 11.14 4.40
C GLU A 14 9.51 10.40 4.98
N LEU A 15 9.43 9.08 4.77
CA LEU A 15 8.35 8.26 5.32
C LEU A 15 8.55 7.93 6.80
N LEU A 16 9.76 8.03 7.34
CA LEU A 16 10.10 7.60 8.69
C LEU A 16 9.13 8.14 9.77
N PRO A 17 8.76 9.44 9.80
CA PRO A 17 7.83 9.98 10.79
C PRO A 17 6.42 9.37 10.72
N HIS A 18 6.08 8.69 9.62
CA HIS A 18 4.80 8.04 9.39
C HIS A 18 4.81 6.53 9.70
N ILE A 19 6.00 5.93 9.89
CA ILE A 19 6.18 4.47 9.99
C ILE A 19 7.16 4.02 11.08
N ASP A 20 7.64 4.93 11.93
CA ASP A 20 8.58 4.67 13.02
C ASP A 20 7.94 3.98 14.24
N THR A 21 6.66 4.26 14.51
CA THR A 21 5.92 3.66 15.62
C THR A 21 4.70 2.88 15.13
N ARG A 22 4.22 1.96 15.99
CA ARG A 22 3.01 1.19 15.72
C ARG A 22 1.78 2.08 15.54
N GLU A 23 1.71 3.19 16.27
CA GLU A 23 0.61 4.15 16.19
C GLU A 23 0.62 4.88 14.84
N HIS A 24 1.77 5.46 14.45
CA HIS A 24 1.91 6.12 13.16
C HIS A 24 1.66 5.17 11.98
N MET A 25 2.13 3.92 12.07
CA MET A 25 1.81 2.91 11.05
C MET A 25 0.30 2.64 10.97
N THR A 26 -0.39 2.54 12.11
CA THR A 26 -1.84 2.36 12.13
C THR A 26 -2.56 3.57 11.52
N GLU A 27 -2.15 4.80 11.84
CA GLU A 27 -2.75 6.02 11.30
C GLU A 27 -2.53 6.15 9.79
N SER A 28 -1.29 5.94 9.33
CA SER A 28 -0.94 5.97 7.90
C SER A 28 -1.73 4.93 7.10
N GLY A 29 -1.83 3.71 7.61
CA GLY A 29 -2.62 2.66 6.98
C GLY A 29 -4.12 2.97 6.96
N ARG A 30 -4.66 3.56 8.05
CA ARG A 30 -6.04 4.03 8.08
C ARG A 30 -6.27 5.14 7.05
N ALA A 31 -5.35 6.09 6.90
CA ALA A 31 -5.47 7.15 5.90
C ALA A 31 -5.48 6.59 4.47
N ALA A 32 -4.58 5.64 4.17
CA ALA A 32 -4.55 4.96 2.88
C ALA A 32 -5.87 4.20 2.59
N TYR A 33 -6.39 3.43 3.55
CA TYR A 33 -7.68 2.77 3.38
C TYR A 33 -8.86 3.74 3.34
N GLY A 34 -8.80 4.85 4.07
CA GLY A 34 -9.83 5.90 3.99
C GLY A 34 -9.94 6.43 2.56
N LEU A 35 -8.79 6.67 1.92
CA LEU A 35 -8.75 7.07 0.52
C LEU A 35 -9.27 5.97 -0.41
N LEU A 36 -8.87 4.72 -0.19
CA LEU A 36 -9.32 3.57 -0.98
C LEU A 36 -10.83 3.38 -0.89
N PHE A 37 -11.39 3.33 0.32
CA PHE A 37 -12.81 3.06 0.56
C PHE A 37 -13.71 4.25 0.24
N SER A 38 -13.20 5.48 0.28
CA SER A 38 -13.93 6.64 -0.27
C SER A 38 -14.03 6.59 -1.81
N THR A 39 -13.06 5.95 -2.48
CA THR A 39 -13.01 5.82 -3.94
C THR A 39 -13.76 4.57 -4.42
N TYR A 40 -13.61 3.45 -3.71
CA TYR A 40 -14.21 2.15 -3.98
C TYR A 40 -14.87 1.60 -2.70
N PRO A 41 -16.06 2.13 -2.31
CA PRO A 41 -16.76 1.69 -1.11
C PRO A 41 -17.02 0.18 -1.05
N GLU A 42 -17.24 -0.45 -2.20
CA GLU A 42 -17.48 -1.87 -2.34
C GLU A 42 -16.29 -2.73 -1.88
N PHE A 43 -15.07 -2.18 -1.87
CA PHE A 43 -13.88 -2.91 -1.42
C PHE A 43 -13.89 -3.19 0.09
N ILE A 44 -14.69 -2.48 0.88
CA ILE A 44 -14.83 -2.75 2.33
C ILE A 44 -15.25 -4.21 2.57
N GLN A 45 -16.18 -4.72 1.75
CA GLN A 45 -16.72 -6.08 1.88
C GLN A 45 -15.75 -7.17 1.38
N LEU A 46 -14.56 -6.82 0.90
CA LEU A 46 -13.51 -7.81 0.59
C LEU A 46 -12.76 -8.25 1.85
N PHE A 47 -12.96 -7.54 2.97
CA PHE A 47 -12.26 -7.80 4.22
C PHE A 47 -13.18 -8.52 5.21
N PRO A 48 -12.86 -9.75 5.64
CA PRO A 48 -13.71 -10.50 6.57
C PRO A 48 -13.98 -9.78 7.91
N ARG A 49 -13.01 -9.00 8.41
CA ARG A 49 -13.14 -8.23 9.66
C ARG A 49 -13.96 -6.95 9.53
N MET A 50 -14.42 -6.62 8.33
CA MET A 50 -15.16 -5.39 8.02
C MET A 50 -16.50 -5.68 7.32
N GLN A 51 -16.94 -6.95 7.32
CA GLN A 51 -18.25 -7.33 6.80
C GLN A 51 -19.38 -6.56 7.49
N GLY A 52 -20.29 -6.01 6.69
CA GLY A 52 -21.42 -5.20 7.18
C GLY A 52 -21.07 -3.77 7.56
N LEU A 53 -19.79 -3.36 7.50
CA LEU A 53 -19.39 -1.96 7.67
C LEU A 53 -19.61 -1.16 6.38
N THR A 54 -19.77 0.15 6.52
CA THR A 54 -19.92 1.10 5.40
C THR A 54 -18.85 2.19 5.50
N VAL A 55 -18.76 3.05 4.49
CA VAL A 55 -17.86 4.21 4.52
C VAL A 55 -18.09 5.12 5.73
N ASP A 56 -19.31 5.15 6.27
CA ASP A 56 -19.68 6.01 7.41
C ASP A 56 -19.08 5.52 8.74
N ASN A 57 -18.83 4.21 8.87
CA ASN A 57 -18.42 3.61 10.15
C ASN A 57 -17.12 2.79 10.09
N VAL A 58 -16.64 2.39 8.90
CA VAL A 58 -15.46 1.53 8.74
C VAL A 58 -14.22 2.13 9.39
N MET A 59 -14.08 3.45 9.32
CA MET A 59 -12.93 4.18 9.85
C MET A 59 -12.85 4.21 11.38
N GLN A 60 -13.94 3.83 12.06
CA GLN A 60 -14.02 3.74 13.53
C GLN A 60 -13.78 2.31 14.05
N SER A 61 -13.70 1.32 13.15
CA SER A 61 -13.64 -0.10 13.52
C SER A 61 -12.26 -0.57 14.00
N GLU A 62 -12.23 -1.68 14.75
CA GLU A 62 -10.95 -2.37 15.04
C GLU A 62 -10.38 -3.08 13.80
N GLY A 63 -11.25 -3.46 12.85
CA GLY A 63 -10.86 -4.06 11.58
C GLY A 63 -9.91 -3.16 10.80
N ILE A 64 -10.24 -1.87 10.67
CA ILE A 64 -9.40 -0.92 9.93
C ILE A 64 -8.05 -0.67 10.62
N LYS A 65 -7.99 -0.70 11.96
CA LYS A 65 -6.73 -0.56 12.70
C LYS A 65 -5.81 -1.75 12.45
N TYR A 66 -6.38 -2.96 12.47
CA TYR A 66 -5.63 -4.17 12.16
C TYR A 66 -5.11 -4.16 10.72
N HIS A 67 -5.99 -3.95 9.74
CA HIS A 67 -5.60 -3.98 8.33
C HIS A 67 -4.67 -2.82 7.97
N GLY A 68 -4.90 -1.62 8.51
CA GLY A 68 -4.01 -0.47 8.30
C GLY A 68 -2.58 -0.78 8.72
N ARG A 69 -2.38 -1.41 9.89
CA ARG A 69 -1.03 -1.82 10.32
C ARG A 69 -0.41 -2.86 9.40
N VAL A 70 -1.17 -3.89 9.03
CA VAL A 70 -0.68 -4.97 8.14
C VAL A 70 -0.27 -4.38 6.78
N LEU A 71 -1.08 -3.48 6.23
CA LEU A 71 -0.79 -2.80 4.97
C LEU A 71 0.54 -2.05 5.01
N VAL A 72 0.75 -1.21 6.03
CA VAL A 72 1.99 -0.42 6.14
C VAL A 72 3.21 -1.31 6.35
N ASP A 73 3.08 -2.40 7.11
CA ASP A 73 4.16 -3.37 7.31
C ASP A 73 4.55 -4.07 6.00
N SER A 74 3.56 -4.51 5.22
CA SER A 74 3.80 -5.09 3.89
C SER A 74 4.41 -4.08 2.91
N LEU A 75 3.88 -2.86 2.85
CA LEU A 75 4.43 -1.80 1.99
C LEU A 75 5.88 -1.47 2.35
N LYS A 76 6.20 -1.37 3.64
CA LYS A 76 7.56 -1.15 4.13
C LYS A 76 8.49 -2.29 3.71
N THR A 77 8.06 -3.54 3.89
CA THR A 77 8.85 -4.72 3.53
C THR A 77 9.17 -4.71 2.03
N VAL A 78 8.16 -4.51 1.18
CA VAL A 78 8.34 -4.49 -0.29
C VAL A 78 9.22 -3.31 -0.69
N LEU A 79 8.99 -2.12 -0.12
CA LEU A 79 9.79 -0.92 -0.42
C LEU A 79 11.27 -1.10 -0.06
N LEU A 80 11.58 -1.68 1.10
CA LEU A 80 12.96 -1.93 1.53
C LEU A 80 13.71 -2.93 0.63
N THR A 81 12.99 -3.69 -0.19
CA THR A 81 13.57 -4.61 -1.19
C THR A 81 13.67 -4.00 -2.58
N ALA A 82 13.23 -2.74 -2.79
CA ALA A 82 13.11 -2.12 -4.12
C ALA A 82 14.43 -2.03 -4.92
N THR A 83 15.56 -2.12 -4.21
CA THR A 83 16.93 -2.11 -4.76
C THR A 83 17.53 -3.51 -4.88
N ASN A 84 16.74 -4.57 -4.75
CA ASN A 84 17.16 -5.95 -4.96
C ASN A 84 16.06 -6.67 -5.75
N GLU A 85 16.31 -6.89 -7.04
CA GLU A 85 15.29 -7.40 -7.95
C GLU A 85 14.79 -8.81 -7.60
N VAL A 86 15.69 -9.70 -7.15
CA VAL A 86 15.34 -11.06 -6.76
C VAL A 86 14.44 -11.04 -5.52
N GLU A 87 14.82 -10.25 -4.52
CA GLU A 87 14.08 -10.17 -3.27
C GLU A 87 12.75 -9.42 -3.45
N LEU A 88 12.74 -8.33 -4.24
CA LEU A 88 11.51 -7.62 -4.60
C LEU A 88 10.53 -8.55 -5.32
N ARG A 89 11.03 -9.39 -6.24
CA ARG A 89 10.19 -10.35 -6.94
C ARG A 89 9.58 -11.36 -5.97
N ARG A 90 10.39 -11.89 -5.04
CA ARG A 90 9.92 -12.79 -3.98
C ARG A 90 8.82 -12.16 -3.14
N GLN A 91 8.98 -10.89 -2.75
CA GLN A 91 7.96 -10.14 -2.01
C GLN A 91 6.66 -9.94 -2.82
N ILE A 92 6.77 -9.66 -4.12
CA ILE A 92 5.60 -9.54 -5.01
C ILE A 92 4.86 -10.88 -5.13
N ASP A 93 5.58 -12.00 -5.27
CA ASP A 93 4.97 -13.33 -5.35
C ASP A 93 4.25 -13.67 -4.02
N GLU A 94 4.80 -13.32 -2.86
CA GLU A 94 4.10 -13.44 -1.56
C GLU A 94 2.83 -12.59 -1.49
N LEU A 95 2.86 -11.35 -2.02
CA LEU A 95 1.66 -10.52 -2.11
C LEU A 95 0.61 -11.15 -3.03
N ILE A 96 1.00 -11.74 -4.17
CA ILE A 96 0.08 -12.45 -5.08
C ILE A 96 -0.60 -13.60 -4.32
N ASP A 97 0.16 -14.44 -3.63
CA ASP A 97 -0.38 -15.58 -2.88
C ASP A 97 -1.41 -15.14 -1.83
N MET A 98 -1.20 -14.00 -1.17
CA MET A 98 -2.16 -13.46 -0.21
C MET A 98 -3.45 -12.93 -0.84
N HIS A 99 -3.44 -12.58 -2.14
CA HIS A 99 -4.51 -11.85 -2.81
C HIS A 99 -5.23 -12.64 -3.92
N HIS A 100 -4.62 -13.68 -4.50
CA HIS A 100 -5.11 -14.41 -5.69
C HIS A 100 -6.54 -14.97 -5.58
N SER A 101 -6.99 -15.29 -4.37
CA SER A 101 -8.35 -15.81 -4.11
C SER A 101 -9.30 -14.76 -3.53
N ARG A 102 -8.87 -13.50 -3.42
CA ARG A 102 -9.56 -12.44 -2.68
C ARG A 102 -9.91 -11.22 -3.50
N ILE A 103 -9.10 -10.88 -4.49
CA ILE A 103 -9.31 -9.71 -5.36
C ILE A 103 -9.07 -10.09 -6.82
N SER A 104 -9.74 -9.39 -7.75
CA SER A 104 -9.46 -9.51 -9.17
C SER A 104 -8.26 -8.66 -9.59
N ARG A 105 -7.77 -8.93 -10.81
CA ARG A 105 -6.76 -8.12 -11.48
C ARG A 105 -7.16 -6.64 -11.56
N GLU A 106 -8.40 -6.37 -11.95
CA GLU A 106 -8.93 -5.01 -12.09
C GLU A 106 -8.99 -4.30 -10.74
N GLN A 107 -9.39 -5.00 -9.67
CA GLN A 107 -9.42 -4.44 -8.31
C GLN A 107 -8.02 -4.13 -7.80
N CYS A 108 -7.03 -4.98 -8.11
CA CYS A 108 -5.63 -4.70 -7.80
C CYS A 108 -5.17 -3.41 -8.50
N LEU A 109 -5.38 -3.30 -9.82
CA LEU A 109 -4.98 -2.12 -10.60
C LEU A 109 -5.73 -0.85 -10.22
N ALA A 110 -6.98 -0.95 -9.78
CA ALA A 110 -7.72 0.19 -9.23
C ALA A 110 -7.01 0.80 -8.01
N GLY A 111 -6.41 -0.06 -7.17
CA GLY A 111 -5.60 0.36 -6.03
C GLY A 111 -4.39 1.21 -6.42
N GLU A 112 -3.73 0.92 -7.55
CA GLU A 112 -2.50 1.62 -7.98
C GLU A 112 -2.69 3.15 -7.95
N SER A 113 -3.74 3.64 -8.62
CA SER A 113 -4.02 5.08 -8.73
C SER A 113 -4.31 5.72 -7.36
N VAL A 114 -4.99 4.99 -6.46
CA VAL A 114 -5.32 5.47 -5.12
C VAL A 114 -4.07 5.54 -4.25
N PHE A 115 -3.20 4.54 -4.29
CA PHE A 115 -1.95 4.55 -3.54
C PHE A 115 -0.99 5.62 -4.05
N ILE A 116 -0.89 5.82 -5.38
CA ILE A 116 -0.11 6.94 -5.94
C ILE A 116 -0.64 8.27 -5.42
N ARG A 117 -1.95 8.50 -5.46
CA ARG A 117 -2.57 9.73 -4.92
C ARG A 117 -2.26 9.91 -3.43
N PHE A 118 -2.42 8.85 -2.63
CA PHE A 118 -2.12 8.88 -1.21
C PHE A 118 -0.66 9.31 -0.95
N PHE A 119 0.30 8.67 -1.60
CA PHE A 119 1.71 9.01 -1.37
C PHE A 119 2.08 10.39 -1.91
N ASN A 120 1.44 10.88 -2.97
CA ASN A 120 1.64 12.25 -3.45
C ASN A 120 1.14 13.31 -2.45
N GLU A 121 0.15 12.99 -1.62
CA GLU A 121 -0.32 13.87 -0.53
C GLU A 121 0.60 13.78 0.71
N VAL A 122 1.15 12.60 0.99
CA VAL A 122 2.04 12.35 2.13
C VAL A 122 3.44 12.95 1.89
N LEU A 123 4.07 12.61 0.77
CA LEU A 123 5.42 13.02 0.41
C LEU A 123 5.44 14.50 0.01
N LYS A 124 6.42 15.25 0.50
CA LYS A 124 6.59 16.68 0.28
C LYS A 124 7.63 17.00 -0.78
N LYS A 125 8.62 16.13 -0.96
CA LYS A 125 9.63 16.28 -2.02
C LYS A 125 9.10 15.71 -3.34
N GLU A 126 9.04 16.55 -4.38
CA GLU A 126 8.61 16.13 -5.74
C GLU A 126 9.41 14.92 -6.25
N GLN A 127 10.72 14.90 -6.02
CA GLN A 127 11.55 13.76 -6.40
C GLN A 127 11.12 12.45 -5.72
N ASN A 128 10.69 12.52 -4.46
CA ASN A 128 10.20 11.34 -3.74
C ASN A 128 8.82 10.92 -4.24
N GLN A 129 7.94 11.87 -4.58
CA GLN A 129 6.66 11.57 -5.24
C GLN A 129 6.88 10.79 -6.54
N LEU A 130 7.79 11.27 -7.41
CA LEU A 130 8.16 10.59 -8.66
C LEU A 130 8.76 9.20 -8.42
N SER A 131 9.64 9.05 -7.43
CA SER A 131 10.23 7.75 -7.10
C SER A 131 9.18 6.78 -6.55
N MET A 132 8.26 7.23 -5.69
CA MET A 132 7.18 6.38 -5.19
C MET A 132 6.23 5.96 -6.31
N GLU A 133 5.84 6.90 -7.19
CA GLU A 133 5.00 6.59 -8.35
C GLU A 133 5.66 5.53 -9.25
N LYS A 134 6.94 5.72 -9.60
CA LYS A 134 7.74 4.74 -10.35
C LYS A 134 7.73 3.36 -9.70
N PHE A 135 7.90 3.30 -8.38
CA PHE A 135 7.89 2.05 -7.62
C PHE A 135 6.51 1.38 -7.65
N LEU A 136 5.42 2.11 -7.41
CA LEU A 136 4.07 1.56 -7.41
C LEU A 136 3.64 1.10 -8.82
N ARG A 137 4.00 1.85 -9.86
CA ARG A 137 3.82 1.47 -11.27
C ARG A 137 4.62 0.24 -11.68
N TYR A 138 5.63 -0.15 -10.90
CA TYR A 138 6.33 -1.42 -11.08
C TYR A 138 5.61 -2.56 -10.36
N VAL A 139 5.25 -2.35 -9.08
CA VAL A 139 4.71 -3.38 -8.19
C VAL A 139 3.28 -3.80 -8.58
N PHE A 140 2.36 -2.84 -8.77
CA PHE A 140 0.96 -3.13 -9.02
C PHE A 140 0.73 -3.92 -10.31
N PRO A 141 1.30 -3.55 -11.48
CA PRO A 141 1.18 -4.36 -12.68
C PRO A 141 1.83 -5.75 -12.56
N ALA A 142 2.92 -5.88 -11.80
CA ALA A 142 3.56 -7.16 -11.56
C ALA A 142 2.66 -8.08 -10.72
N MET A 143 2.03 -7.56 -9.65
CA MET A 143 1.02 -8.28 -8.87
C MET A 143 -0.17 -8.67 -9.73
N ALA A 144 -0.74 -7.70 -10.44
CA ALA A 144 -1.92 -7.86 -11.29
C ALA A 144 -1.73 -8.92 -12.41
N LYS A 145 -0.49 -9.22 -12.82
CA LYS A 145 -0.19 -10.29 -13.79
C LYS A 145 -0.25 -11.69 -13.16
N GLY A 146 -0.03 -11.79 -11.84
CA GLY A 146 -0.05 -13.06 -11.11
C GLY A 146 -1.38 -13.38 -10.42
N LEU A 147 -2.30 -12.41 -10.34
CA LEU A 147 -3.70 -12.58 -9.91
C LEU A 147 -4.56 -13.06 -11.08
#